data_AF-A0A974ANR4-F1
#
_entry.id   AF-A0A974ANR4-F1
#
_cell.length_a   1.000
_cell.length_b   1.000
_cell.length_c   1.000
_cell.angle_alpha   90.00
_cell.angle_beta   90.00
_cell.angle_gamma   90.00
#
_symmetry.space_group_name_H-M   'P 1'
#
loop_
_entity.id
_entity.type
_entity.pdbx_description
1 polymer ?
#
loop_
_entity_poly.entity_id
_entity_poly.type
_entity_poly.pdbx_seq_one_letter_code
_entity_poly.pdbx_strand_id
1 'polypeptide(L)'
;MPAPVPASQPRADGARQPGHRVLLVEVPHAAPGYDSARMVYVRQALTQEAYAHSVWVDTPARMLAPLLVAHLQKSAPFRAVLLAPSAARADHRLDTSILRLQQDFLQVPSRVRL
;
A
#
# COMPACT_ATOMS: atom_id res chain seq x y z
N MET A 1 -4.46 -20.81 45.21
CA MET A 1 -5.58 -20.65 44.26
C MET A 1 -5.28 -19.45 43.37
N PRO A 2 -5.09 -19.60 42.06
CA PRO A 2 -4.91 -18.45 41.16
C PRO A 2 -6.26 -17.85 40.78
N ALA A 3 -6.33 -16.51 40.73
CA ALA A 3 -7.50 -15.76 40.29
C ALA A 3 -7.76 -15.94 38.78
N PRO A 4 -9.01 -15.92 38.31
CA PRO A 4 -9.32 -16.07 36.89
C PRO A 4 -8.93 -14.80 36.10
N VAL A 5 -8.20 -14.99 35.00
CA VAL A 5 -7.94 -13.97 33.99
C VAL A 5 -9.24 -13.59 33.28
N PRO A 6 -9.58 -12.30 33.12
CA PRO A 6 -10.77 -11.92 32.37
C PRO A 6 -10.57 -12.26 30.88
N ALA A 7 -11.53 -12.99 30.32
CA ALA A 7 -11.60 -13.24 28.88
C ALA A 7 -11.77 -11.92 28.13
N SER A 8 -10.82 -11.61 27.24
CA SER A 8 -10.92 -10.50 26.31
C SER A 8 -12.18 -10.67 25.45
N GLN A 9 -13.20 -9.85 25.72
CA GLN A 9 -14.41 -9.82 24.89
C GLN A 9 -14.05 -9.41 23.46
N PRO A 10 -14.56 -10.11 22.43
CA PRO A 10 -14.47 -9.63 21.06
C PRO A 10 -15.18 -8.27 21.00
N ARG A 11 -14.44 -7.23 20.60
CA ARG A 11 -15.02 -5.91 20.30
C ARG A 11 -16.14 -6.16 19.30
N ALA A 12 -17.37 -5.84 19.67
CA ALA A 12 -18.47 -5.75 18.72
C ALA A 12 -18.05 -4.70 17.67
N ASP A 13 -17.70 -5.17 16.47
CA ASP A 13 -17.52 -4.32 15.29
C ASP A 13 -18.84 -3.58 15.07
N GLY A 14 -18.90 -2.35 15.56
CA GLY A 14 -20.04 -1.48 15.33
C GLY A 14 -20.28 -1.39 13.83
N ALA A 15 -21.49 -1.74 13.40
CA ALA A 15 -21.91 -1.77 12.00
C ALA A 15 -21.38 -0.51 11.28
N ARG A 16 -20.39 -0.72 10.42
CA ARG A 16 -19.72 0.35 9.67
C ARG A 16 -20.79 0.98 8.77
N GLN A 17 -21.26 2.17 9.10
CA GLN A 17 -22.21 2.88 8.23
C GLN A 17 -21.57 3.04 6.85
N PRO A 18 -22.25 2.66 5.77
CA PRO A 18 -21.70 2.81 4.43
C PRO A 18 -21.47 4.30 4.16
N GLY A 19 -20.26 4.63 3.70
CA GLY A 19 -19.93 5.98 3.28
C GLY A 19 -20.83 6.47 2.15
N HIS A 20 -20.87 7.78 1.93
CA HIS A 20 -21.64 8.41 0.84
C HIS A 20 -20.74 8.95 -0.29
N ARG A 21 -19.41 8.87 -0.13
CA ARG A 21 -18.46 9.48 -1.05
C ARG A 21 -17.91 8.48 -2.06
N VAL A 22 -17.62 8.95 -3.26
CA VAL A 22 -16.91 8.19 -4.30
C VAL A 22 -15.47 8.68 -4.36
N LEU A 23 -14.51 7.75 -4.26
CA LEU A 23 -13.09 8.02 -4.42
C LEU A 23 -12.59 7.45 -5.75
N LEU A 24 -11.92 8.26 -6.55
CA LEU A 24 -11.14 7.81 -7.70
C LEU A 24 -9.67 7.68 -7.29
N VAL A 25 -9.08 6.51 -7.49
CA VAL A 25 -7.67 6.22 -7.26
C VAL A 25 -6.98 6.25 -8.62
N GLU A 26 -6.03 7.15 -8.79
CA GLU A 26 -5.12 7.11 -9.94
C GLU A 26 -4.11 5.97 -9.77
N VAL A 27 -3.62 5.42 -10.88
CA VAL A 27 -2.51 4.46 -10.80
C VAL A 27 -1.33 5.19 -10.14
N PRO A 28 -0.75 4.67 -9.04
CA PRO A 28 0.36 5.33 -8.39
C PRO A 28 1.50 5.60 -9.36
N HIS A 29 2.16 6.72 -9.20
CA HIS A 29 3.43 7.00 -9.89
C HIS A 29 4.59 6.48 -9.05
N ALA A 30 5.71 6.19 -9.70
CA ALA A 30 6.95 5.85 -9.01
C ALA A 30 8.05 6.81 -9.44
N ALA A 31 8.87 7.24 -8.48
CA ALA A 31 10.06 8.02 -8.79
C ALA A 31 11.02 7.21 -9.69
N PRO A 32 11.81 7.89 -10.54
CA PRO A 32 12.82 7.22 -11.36
C PRO A 32 13.70 6.30 -10.52
N GLY A 33 13.94 5.08 -11.01
CA GLY A 33 14.63 4.02 -10.27
C GLY A 33 13.71 3.06 -9.51
N TYR A 34 12.45 3.41 -9.29
CA TYR A 34 11.40 2.53 -8.76
C TYR A 34 10.28 2.25 -9.78
N ASP A 35 10.27 2.96 -10.91
CA ASP A 35 9.32 2.77 -12.02
C ASP A 35 9.75 1.64 -12.98
N SER A 36 10.06 0.47 -12.42
CA SER A 36 10.36 -0.74 -13.19
C SER A 36 10.03 -1.97 -12.36
N ALA A 37 9.98 -3.14 -13.01
CA ALA A 37 9.83 -4.41 -12.31
C ALA A 37 11.09 -4.82 -11.51
N ARG A 38 12.20 -4.08 -11.57
CA ARG A 38 13.42 -4.44 -10.82
C ARG A 38 13.17 -4.28 -9.32
N MET A 39 13.43 -5.34 -8.56
CA MET A 39 13.51 -5.26 -7.11
C MET A 39 14.83 -4.58 -6.74
N VAL A 40 14.76 -3.52 -5.94
CA VAL A 40 15.94 -2.71 -5.59
C VAL A 40 16.29 -2.81 -4.11
N TYR A 41 17.57 -2.71 -3.81
CA TYR A 41 18.10 -2.76 -2.45
C TYR A 41 19.31 -1.85 -2.28
N VAL A 42 19.66 -1.61 -1.03
CA VAL A 42 20.82 -0.83 -0.61
C VAL A 42 21.63 -1.66 0.37
N ARG A 43 22.90 -1.89 0.07
CA ARG A 43 23.89 -2.48 1.00
C ARG A 43 25.09 -1.57 1.28
N GLN A 44 25.21 -0.48 0.54
CA GLN A 44 26.22 0.57 0.72
C GLN A 44 25.50 1.93 0.64
N ALA A 45 25.89 2.87 1.50
CA ALA A 45 25.22 4.18 1.54
C ALA A 45 25.24 4.85 0.15
N LEU A 46 24.11 5.47 -0.21
CA LEU A 46 23.90 6.17 -1.50
C LEU A 46 24.04 5.29 -2.75
N THR A 47 24.12 3.97 -2.61
CA THR A 47 24.21 3.03 -3.74
C THR A 47 22.96 2.17 -3.80
N GLN A 48 22.23 2.30 -4.90
CA GLN A 48 21.06 1.46 -5.18
C GLN A 48 21.42 0.38 -6.20
N GLU A 49 21.10 -0.85 -5.85
CA GLU A 49 21.34 -2.04 -6.67
C GLU A 49 20.04 -2.76 -6.95
N ALA A 50 20.05 -3.68 -7.91
CA ALA A 50 18.92 -4.56 -8.17
C ALA A 50 19.31 -6.02 -8.04
N TYR A 51 18.35 -6.86 -7.68
CA TYR A 51 18.54 -8.30 -7.67
C TYR A 51 18.75 -8.82 -9.10
N ALA A 52 19.65 -9.79 -9.26
CA ALA A 52 19.98 -10.38 -10.56
C ALA A 52 18.97 -11.45 -11.00
N HIS A 53 18.32 -12.12 -10.04
CA HIS A 53 17.47 -13.28 -10.28
C HIS A 53 16.06 -13.11 -9.70
N SER A 54 15.72 -11.91 -9.23
CA SER A 54 14.41 -11.61 -8.64
C SER A 54 13.90 -10.28 -9.15
N VAL A 55 12.67 -10.30 -9.61
CA VAL A 55 11.96 -9.14 -10.14
C VAL A 55 10.52 -9.19 -9.65
N TRP A 56 9.89 -8.02 -9.59
CA TRP A 56 8.46 -7.92 -9.45
C TRP A 56 7.79 -8.45 -10.72
N VAL A 57 6.55 -8.91 -10.58
CA VAL A 57 5.76 -9.37 -11.73
C VAL A 57 5.33 -8.21 -12.65
N ASP A 58 5.22 -7.00 -12.10
CA ASP A 58 4.97 -5.73 -12.79
C ASP A 58 5.65 -4.59 -12.01
N THR A 59 5.55 -3.33 -12.45
CA THR A 59 6.07 -2.20 -11.67
C THR A 59 5.34 -2.10 -10.32
N PRO A 60 6.06 -1.74 -9.24
CA PRO A 60 5.44 -1.59 -7.92
C PRO A 60 4.24 -0.65 -7.90
N ALA A 61 4.29 0.43 -8.69
CA ALA A 61 3.18 1.34 -8.91
C ALA A 61 1.90 0.61 -9.33
N ARG A 62 1.99 -0.24 -10.37
CA ARG A 62 0.85 -1.00 -10.89
C ARG A 62 0.39 -2.09 -9.94
N MET A 63 1.33 -2.73 -9.23
CA MET A 63 1.00 -3.74 -8.21
C MET A 63 0.29 -3.15 -6.98
N LEU A 64 0.63 -1.92 -6.57
CA LEU A 64 0.01 -1.26 -5.43
C LEU A 64 -1.39 -0.73 -5.73
N ALA A 65 -1.68 -0.34 -6.98
CA ALA A 65 -2.98 0.21 -7.38
C ALA A 65 -4.19 -0.63 -6.91
N PRO A 66 -4.28 -1.95 -7.21
CA PRO A 66 -5.40 -2.77 -6.75
C PRO A 66 -5.42 -2.96 -5.23
N LEU A 67 -4.26 -2.92 -4.55
CA LEU A 67 -4.19 -3.03 -3.09
C LEU A 67 -4.73 -1.78 -2.39
N LEU A 68 -4.42 -0.60 -2.93
CA LEU A 68 -4.98 0.67 -2.46
C LEU A 68 -6.50 0.68 -2.59
N VAL A 69 -7.04 0.30 -3.74
CA VAL A 69 -8.48 0.19 -3.97
C VAL A 69 -9.11 -0.78 -2.98
N ALA A 70 -8.58 -2.00 -2.85
CA ALA A 70 -9.13 -3.02 -1.96
C ALA A 70 -9.11 -2.62 -0.48
N HIS A 71 -8.09 -1.88 -0.04
CA HIS A 71 -7.98 -1.41 1.34
C HIS A 71 -8.90 -0.21 1.61
N LEU A 72 -8.95 0.76 0.69
CA LEU A 72 -9.79 1.95 0.82
C LEU A 72 -11.28 1.62 0.68
N GLN A 73 -11.64 0.61 -0.11
CA GLN A 73 -13.02 0.12 -0.23
C GLN A 73 -13.57 -0.41 1.12
N LYS A 74 -12.70 -0.88 2.01
CA LYS A 74 -13.06 -1.32 3.37
C LYS A 74 -13.16 -0.16 4.38
N SER A 75 -12.76 1.05 3.99
CA SER A 75 -12.75 2.21 4.86
C SER A 75 -14.13 2.88 4.91
N ALA A 76 -14.52 3.42 6.07
CA ALA A 76 -15.87 3.95 6.32
C ALA A 76 -16.36 5.07 5.40
N PRO A 77 -15.54 6.04 4.93
CA PRO A 77 -16.11 7.23 4.30
C PRO A 77 -16.54 7.00 2.85
N PHE A 78 -16.13 5.90 2.21
CA PHE A 78 -16.34 5.67 0.79
C PHE A 78 -17.46 4.66 0.52
N ARG A 79 -18.43 5.06 -0.28
CA ARG A 79 -19.43 4.18 -0.88
C ARG A 79 -18.82 3.31 -1.97
N ALA A 80 -17.93 3.91 -2.75
CA ALA A 80 -17.24 3.28 -3.87
C ALA A 80 -15.84 3.85 -4.00
N VAL A 81 -14.88 2.96 -4.30
CA VAL A 81 -13.51 3.29 -4.65
C VAL A 81 -13.25 2.71 -6.03
N LEU A 82 -12.88 3.58 -6.97
CA LEU A 82 -12.73 3.25 -8.38
C LEU A 82 -11.27 3.46 -8.79
N LEU A 83 -10.75 2.61 -9.67
CA LEU A 83 -9.44 2.83 -10.29
C LEU A 83 -9.62 3.62 -11.59
N ALA A 84 -8.74 4.58 -11.85
CA ALA A 84 -8.72 5.32 -13.10
C ALA A 84 -8.20 4.47 -14.28
N PRO A 85 -8.65 4.75 -15.52
CA PRO A 85 -9.65 5.75 -15.89
C PRO A 85 -11.07 5.28 -15.54
N SER A 86 -11.94 6.21 -15.11
CA SER A 86 -13.35 5.94 -14.86
C SER A 86 -14.22 7.11 -15.32
N ALA A 87 -15.38 6.80 -15.90
CA ALA A 87 -16.38 7.80 -16.30
C ALA A 87 -17.31 8.23 -15.13
N ALA A 88 -17.18 7.61 -13.96
CA ALA A 88 -18.00 7.93 -12.81
C ALA A 88 -17.61 9.28 -12.19
N ARG A 89 -18.61 10.01 -11.68
CA ARG A 89 -18.37 11.23 -10.90
C ARG A 89 -17.80 10.86 -9.53
N ALA A 90 -16.55 11.23 -9.29
CA ALA A 90 -15.89 11.07 -7.99
C ALA A 90 -15.94 12.37 -7.20
N ASP A 91 -16.14 12.25 -5.88
CA ASP A 91 -16.08 13.39 -4.95
C ASP A 91 -14.63 13.76 -4.61
N HIS A 92 -13.75 12.75 -4.60
CA HIS A 92 -12.33 12.89 -4.29
C HIS A 92 -11.48 12.12 -5.30
N ARG A 93 -10.26 12.59 -5.51
CA ARG A 93 -9.22 11.89 -6.27
C ARG A 93 -8.02 11.65 -5.36
N LEU A 94 -7.46 10.44 -5.43
CA LEU A 94 -6.24 10.06 -4.74
C LEU A 94 -5.13 9.85 -5.76
N ASP A 95 -4.13 10.72 -5.68
CA ASP A 95 -2.87 10.63 -6.41
C ASP A 95 -1.79 10.19 -5.43
N THR A 96 -1.05 9.12 -5.76
CA THR A 96 -0.02 8.54 -4.89
C THR A 96 1.30 8.43 -5.64
N SER A 97 2.40 8.73 -4.96
CA SER A 97 3.75 8.63 -5.52
C SER A 97 4.65 7.78 -4.63
N ILE A 98 5.27 6.75 -5.20
CA ILE A 98 6.31 5.95 -4.56
C ILE A 98 7.62 6.73 -4.66
N LEU A 99 8.02 7.36 -3.57
CA LEU A 99 9.30 8.05 -3.48
C LEU A 99 10.46 7.07 -3.23
N ARG A 100 10.15 5.95 -2.58
CA ARG A 100 11.11 4.90 -2.24
C ARG A 100 10.40 3.57 -2.05
N LEU A 101 11.01 2.51 -2.55
CA LEU A 101 10.63 1.14 -2.24
C LEU A 101 11.87 0.28 -2.41
N GLN A 102 12.58 0.02 -1.30
CA GLN A 102 13.83 -0.74 -1.35
C GLN A 102 14.04 -1.56 -0.10
N GLN A 103 14.78 -2.65 -0.23
CA GLN A 103 15.32 -3.39 0.90
C GLN A 103 16.61 -2.71 1.39
N ASP A 104 16.67 -2.38 2.67
CA ASP A 104 17.84 -1.81 3.34
C ASP A 104 18.59 -2.91 4.11
N PHE A 105 19.82 -3.19 3.68
CA PHE A 105 20.75 -4.13 4.30
C PHE A 105 21.86 -3.46 5.12
N LEU A 106 21.80 -2.14 5.33
CA LEU A 106 22.76 -1.40 6.16
C LEU A 106 22.64 -1.75 7.66
N GLN A 107 21.55 -2.41 8.05
CA GLN A 107 21.28 -2.81 9.44
C GLN A 107 20.88 -4.28 9.51
N VAL A 108 21.10 -4.90 10.68
CA VAL A 108 20.63 -6.25 11.01
C VAL A 108 19.62 -6.13 12.17
N PRO A 109 18.36 -6.59 12.00
CA PRO A 109 17.81 -7.19 10.78
C PRO A 109 17.61 -6.17 9.66
N SER A 110 17.64 -6.66 8.41
CA SER A 110 17.34 -5.83 7.24
C SER A 110 15.88 -5.36 7.26
N ARG A 111 15.60 -4.23 6.61
CA ARG A 111 14.28 -3.57 6.67
C ARG A 111 13.83 -3.08 5.31
N VAL A 112 12.52 -3.07 5.06
CA VAL A 112 11.95 -2.36 3.91
C VAL A 112 11.91 -0.87 4.23
N ARG A 113 12.39 -0.03 3.31
CA ARG A 113 12.18 1.42 3.36
C ARG A 113 11.21 1.84 2.26
N LEU A 114 10.20 2.59 2.70
CA LEU A 114 9.16 3.23 1.90
C LEU A 114 9.29 4.75 1.99
#